data_AF-A0A920TY67-F1
#
_entry.id   AF-A0A920TY67-F1
#
_cell.length_a   1.000
_cell.length_b   1.000
_cell.length_c   1.000
_cell.angle_alpha   90.00
_cell.angle_beta   90.00
_cell.angle_gamma   90.00
#
_symmetry.space_group_name_H-M   'P 1'
#
loop_
_entity.id
_entity.type
_entity.pdbx_description
1 polymer ?
#
loop_
_entity_poly.entity_id
_entity_poly.type
_entity_poly.pdbx_seq_one_letter_code
_entity_poly.pdbx_strand_id
1 'polypeptide(L)'
;MSSKKIEPNQSYRFIAEEGFVSSIASSARDALIKGSVIHAIDQRDFSDPKTLRTAKRIARESIKYHLSGKELNTKKVVKSLKKMI
;
A
#
# COMPACT_ATOMS: atom_id res chain seq x y z
N MET A 1 -11.33 -11.49 14.08
CA MET A 1 -10.47 -10.37 13.67
C MET A 1 -9.70 -9.91 14.91
N SER A 2 -8.38 -10.04 14.94
CA SER A 2 -7.58 -9.60 16.10
C SER A 2 -7.48 -8.08 16.10
N SER A 3 -8.22 -7.41 16.99
CA SER A 3 -8.25 -5.94 17.12
C SER A 3 -7.02 -5.38 17.83
N LYS A 4 -5.82 -5.81 17.44
CA LYS A 4 -4.56 -5.32 18.02
C LYS A 4 -4.23 -3.96 17.42
N LYS A 5 -3.97 -2.97 18.28
CA LYS A 5 -3.59 -1.61 17.85
C LYS A 5 -2.30 -1.66 17.01
N ILE A 6 -2.22 -0.77 16.03
CA ILE A 6 -1.00 -0.57 15.23
C ILE A 6 -0.02 0.27 16.04
N GLU A 7 1.13 -0.30 16.38
CA GLU A 7 2.19 0.34 17.15
C GLU A 7 3.09 1.17 16.22
N PRO A 8 3.30 2.48 16.48
CA PRO A 8 4.01 3.37 15.56
C PRO A 8 5.42 2.90 15.17
N ASN A 9 6.14 2.30 16.12
CA ASN A 9 7.53 1.88 15.95
C ASN A 9 7.67 0.46 15.36
N GLN A 10 6.57 -0.29 15.29
CA GLN A 10 6.56 -1.65 14.74
C GLN A 10 6.48 -1.65 13.22
N SER A 11 6.97 -2.71 12.60
CA SER A 11 6.89 -2.94 11.17
C SER A 11 5.78 -3.93 10.84
N TYR A 12 5.10 -3.67 9.73
CA TYR A 12 3.95 -4.42 9.24
C TYR A 12 4.13 -4.78 7.77
N ARG A 13 3.47 -5.86 7.35
CA ARG A 13 3.21 -6.16 5.94
C ARG A 13 1.73 -5.94 5.67
N PHE A 14 1.42 -5.47 4.46
CA PHE A 14 0.06 -5.42 3.99
C PHE A 14 -0.23 -6.69 3.18
N ILE A 15 -1.31 -7.39 3.53
CA ILE A 15 -1.82 -8.54 2.81
C ILE A 15 -3.25 -8.20 2.41
N ALA A 16 -3.58 -8.30 1.13
CA ALA A 16 -4.95 -8.07 0.66
C ALA A 16 -5.91 -9.04 1.38
N GLU A 17 -7.10 -8.55 1.76
CA GLU A 17 -8.11 -9.24 2.61
C GLU A 17 -7.73 -9.50 4.08
N GLU A 18 -6.45 -9.61 4.44
CA GLU A 18 -6.02 -9.81 5.83
C GLU A 18 -5.63 -8.50 6.55
N GLY A 19 -5.30 -7.46 5.80
CA GLY A 19 -4.90 -6.16 6.34
C GLY A 19 -3.43 -6.10 6.76
N PHE A 20 -3.14 -5.42 7.88
CA PHE A 20 -1.77 -5.20 8.35
C PHE A 20 -1.33 -6.28 9.34
N VAL A 21 -0.34 -7.08 8.95
CA VAL A 21 0.21 -8.17 9.77
C VAL A 21 1.58 -7.76 10.28
N SER A 22 1.79 -7.80 11.60
CA SER A 22 3.09 -7.49 12.20
C SER A 22 4.17 -8.42 11.66
N SER A 23 5.30 -7.87 11.23
CA SER A 23 6.39 -8.66 10.68
C SER A 23 7.75 -8.09 11.05
N ILE A 24 8.66 -8.98 11.43
CA ILE A 24 10.04 -8.67 11.79
C ILE A 24 10.99 -9.07 10.64
N ALA A 25 10.51 -9.90 9.70
CA ALA A 25 11.32 -10.45 8.64
C ALA A 25 11.31 -9.55 7.40
N SER A 26 12.43 -8.92 7.11
CA SER A 26 12.71 -8.28 5.83
C SER A 26 13.10 -9.33 4.79
N SER A 27 12.16 -10.18 4.38
CA SER A 27 12.36 -10.88 3.11
C SER A 27 12.26 -9.85 1.99
N ALA A 28 13.18 -9.86 1.03
CA ALA A 28 13.25 -8.86 -0.04
C ALA A 28 11.96 -8.72 -0.87
N ARG A 29 11.04 -9.68 -0.78
CA ARG A 29 9.74 -9.67 -1.47
C ARG A 29 8.68 -8.81 -0.77
N ASP A 30 8.80 -8.57 0.53
CA ASP A 30 7.78 -7.84 1.30
C ASP A 30 8.34 -6.53 1.84
N ALA A 31 8.03 -5.42 1.18
CA ALA A 31 8.42 -4.12 1.69
C ALA A 31 7.63 -3.79 2.97
N LEU A 32 8.35 -3.77 4.09
CA LEU A 32 7.85 -3.47 5.43
C LEU A 32 7.38 -2.01 5.54
N ILE A 33 6.30 -1.81 6.29
CA ILE A 33 5.64 -0.53 6.52
C ILE A 33 5.70 -0.23 8.02
N LYS A 34 6.24 0.93 8.40
CA LYS A 34 6.23 1.36 9.81
C LYS A 34 4.81 1.72 10.24
N GLY A 35 4.43 1.40 11.47
CA GLY A 35 3.12 1.74 12.01
C GLY A 35 2.83 3.25 11.97
N SER A 36 3.85 4.09 12.15
CA SER A 36 3.71 5.55 12.00
C SER A 36 3.26 5.97 10.59
N VAL A 37 3.70 5.26 9.55
CA VAL A 37 3.26 5.49 8.17
C VAL A 37 1.80 5.07 8.00
N ILE A 38 1.38 3.96 8.62
CA ILE A 38 -0.02 3.51 8.58
C ILE A 38 -0.93 4.55 9.24
N HIS A 39 -0.53 5.07 10.41
CA HIS A 39 -1.26 6.16 11.08
C HIS A 39 -1.35 7.41 10.21
N ALA A 40 -0.26 7.83 9.56
CA ALA A 40 -0.31 8.97 8.65
C ALA A 40 -1.29 8.74 7.48
N ILE A 41 -1.34 7.53 6.92
CA ILE A 41 -2.33 7.16 5.88
C ILE A 41 -3.77 7.25 6.42
N ASP A 42 -4.01 6.72 7.62
CA ASP A 42 -5.32 6.76 8.29
C ASP A 42 -5.81 8.21 8.50
N GLN A 43 -4.89 9.09 8.90
CA GLN A 43 -5.14 10.53 9.05
C GLN A 43 -5.14 11.31 7.73
N ARG A 44 -4.94 10.64 6.58
CA ARG A 44 -4.80 11.25 5.25
C ARG A 44 -3.69 12.31 5.15
N ASP A 45 -2.66 12.19 5.99
CA ASP A 45 -1.46 13.02 5.92
C ASP A 45 -0.45 12.41 4.93
N PHE A 46 -0.29 13.06 3.79
CA PHE A 46 0.64 12.66 2.73
C PHE A 46 1.77 13.67 2.53
N SER A 47 2.05 14.50 3.53
CA SER A 47 3.15 15.48 3.51
C SER A 47 4.51 14.80 3.30
N ASP A 48 4.73 13.61 3.88
CA ASP A 48 5.89 12.76 3.58
C ASP A 48 5.67 11.98 2.26
N PRO A 49 6.54 12.17 1.23
CA PRO A 49 6.50 11.40 0.00
C PRO A 49 6.53 9.87 0.19
N LYS A 50 7.12 9.37 1.28
CA LYS A 50 7.12 7.94 1.64
C LYS A 50 5.72 7.45 2.00
N THR A 51 4.94 8.25 2.73
CA THR A 51 3.55 7.93 3.06
C THR A 51 2.70 7.86 1.80
N LEU A 52 2.85 8.84 0.90
CA LEU A 52 2.14 8.83 -0.39
C LEU A 52 2.47 7.59 -1.23
N ARG A 53 3.76 7.24 -1.36
CA ARG A 53 4.19 6.03 -2.11
C ARG A 53 3.63 4.75 -1.50
N THR A 54 3.64 4.65 -0.17
CA THR A 54 3.10 3.50 0.57
C THR A 54 1.59 3.38 0.37
N ALA A 55 0.84 4.48 0.52
CA ALA A 55 -0.60 4.53 0.30
C ALA A 55 -0.98 4.09 -1.11
N LYS A 56 -0.27 4.61 -2.12
CA LYS A 56 -0.45 4.23 -3.52
C LYS A 56 -0.21 2.73 -3.75
N ARG A 57 0.81 2.16 -3.10
CA ARG A 57 1.10 0.73 -3.20
C ARG A 57 -0.04 -0.10 -2.59
N ILE A 58 -0.48 0.21 -1.37
CA ILE A 58 -1.57 -0.49 -0.69
C ILE A 58 -2.83 -0.45 -1.55
N ALA A 59 -3.27 0.73 -1.97
CA ALA A 59 -4.46 0.88 -2.81
C ALA A 59 -4.38 0.05 -4.10
N ARG A 60 -3.19 0.02 -4.72
CA ARG A 60 -2.95 -0.80 -5.92
C ARG A 60 -3.01 -2.30 -5.62
N GLU A 61 -2.47 -2.75 -4.50
CA GLU A 61 -2.51 -4.17 -4.09
C GLU A 61 -3.94 -4.60 -3.76
N SER A 62 -4.71 -3.78 -3.02
CA SER A 62 -6.14 -4.01 -2.74
C SER A 62 -6.96 -4.11 -4.02
N ILE A 63 -6.84 -3.13 -4.93
CA ILE A 63 -7.60 -3.15 -6.18
C ILE A 63 -7.17 -4.34 -7.06
N LYS A 64 -5.86 -4.60 -7.17
CA LYS A 64 -5.34 -5.70 -8.01
C LYS A 64 -5.93 -7.05 -7.60
N TYR A 65 -6.12 -7.28 -6.30
CA TYR A 65 -6.74 -8.49 -5.78
C TYR A 65 -8.13 -8.74 -6.41
N HIS A 66 -8.95 -7.69 -6.55
CA HIS A 66 -10.29 -7.80 -7.14
C HIS A 66 -10.34 -7.73 -8.67
N LEU A 67 -9.22 -7.47 -9.35
CA LEU A 67 -9.20 -7.36 -10.82
C LEU A 67 -9.00 -8.69 -11.55
N SER A 68 -8.78 -9.80 -10.82
CA SER A 68 -8.53 -11.13 -11.42
C SER A 68 -7.48 -11.10 -12.53
N GLY A 69 -6.41 -10.32 -12.34
CA GLY A 69 -5.31 -10.16 -13.30
C GLY A 69 -5.57 -9.18 -14.44
N LYS A 70 -6.78 -8.63 -14.59
CA LYS A 70 -7.09 -7.61 -15.63
C LYS A 70 -6.43 -6.27 -15.29
N GLU A 71 -5.96 -5.55 -16.31
CA GLU A 71 -5.49 -4.16 -16.15
C GLU A 71 -6.65 -3.17 -16.29
N LEU A 72 -6.63 -2.08 -15.50
CA LEU A 72 -7.58 -0.98 -15.64
C LEU A 72 -7.45 -0.29 -17.01
N ASN A 73 -8.56 -0.14 -17.74
CA ASN A 73 -8.57 0.54 -19.04
C ASN A 73 -8.12 2.00 -18.94
N THR A 74 -8.51 2.72 -17.87
CA THR A 74 -8.08 4.09 -17.60
C THR A 74 -6.56 4.22 -17.46
N LYS A 75 -5.90 3.21 -16.87
CA LYS A 75 -4.45 3.17 -16.78
C LYS A 75 -3.78 3.05 -18.15
N LYS A 76 -4.40 2.33 -19.10
CA LYS A 76 -3.91 2.27 -20.49
C LYS A 76 -3.98 3.65 -21.15
N VAL A 77 -5.11 4.35 -21.00
CA VAL A 77 -5.30 5.72 -21.52
C VAL A 77 -4.22 6.66 -20.98
N VAL A 78 -4.03 6.69 -19.66
CA VAL A 78 -3.01 7.56 -19.04
C VAL A 78 -1.59 7.24 -19.52
N LYS A 79 -1.24 5.95 -19.70
CA LYS A 79 0.06 5.57 -20.26
C LYS A 79 0.23 6.07 -21.70
N SER A 80 -0.81 5.98 -22.53
CA SER A 80 -0.77 6.45 -23.91
C SER A 80 -0.55 7.96 -23.97
N LEU A 81 -1.26 8.74 -23.15
CA LEU A 81 -1.08 10.20 -23.08
C LEU A 81 0.34 10.58 -22.67
N LYS A 82 0.93 9.88 -21.68
CA LYS A 82 2.31 10.12 -21.23
C LYS A 82 3.38 9.78 -22.26
N LYS A 83 3.09 8.99 -23.29
CA LYS A 83 4.03 8.67 -24.38
C LYS A 83 4.01 9.71 -25.50
N MET A 84 2.97 10.54 -25.55
CA MET A 84 2.78 11.56 -26.59
C MET A 84 3.41 12.92 -26.21
N ILE A 85 3.88 13.04 -24.97
CA ILE A 85 4.59 14.19 -24.42
C ILE A 85 6.04 13.76 -24.21
#